data_AF-A0A950G5K2-F1
#
_entry.id   AF-A0A950G5K2-F1
#
_cell.length_a   1.000
_cell.length_b   1.000
_cell.length_c   1.000
_cell.angle_alpha   90.00
_cell.angle_beta   90.00
_cell.angle_gamma   90.00
#
_symmetry.space_group_name_H-M   'P 1'
#
loop_
_entity.id
_entity.type
_entity.pdbx_description
1 polymer ?
#
loop_
_entity_poly.entity_id
_entity_poly.type
_entity_poly.pdbx_seq_one_letter_code
_entity_poly.pdbx_strand_id
1 'polypeptide(L)'
;DRLETALDEAIARLGPATTPVVTMTGELADVFESRAHGVAAITAMLEARLGTLLVYAGRSGFVPSSQVSSHVGDIASANWHASAALAARFVPDALLVDMGSTTTDIVPLVSGAVRHAGYSDAERLASGELVYTGLTRSFVMTLGPRAPVSGEWIALAGEYFASTADVYRVLGALPDGADQLPAADGRAKTVPASTARLARMVGRDAADADEASWRALAAWFAEVQLRQIEEGARLVLSRAALDRAAPVIGAGIGRGVIEQLAMRLRRPYRDFGELVCPSPQPSPRARGEGAATPNPSPPRGRGLGEGDCAPAVAVALLALGQSRA
;
A
#
# COMPACT_ATOMS: atom_id res chain seq x y z
N ASP A 1 -21.46 11.56 -5.74
CA ASP A 1 -21.85 10.42 -6.60
C ASP A 1 -21.16 9.10 -6.24
N ARG A 2 -19.99 8.74 -6.80
CA ARG A 2 -19.40 7.40 -6.58
C ARG A 2 -19.04 7.06 -5.13
N LEU A 3 -18.56 8.05 -4.36
CA LEU A 3 -18.24 7.87 -2.94
C LEU A 3 -19.49 7.62 -2.09
N GLU A 4 -20.59 8.32 -2.39
CA GLU A 4 -21.87 8.14 -1.72
C GLU A 4 -22.45 6.76 -2.00
N THR A 5 -22.42 6.30 -3.27
CA THR A 5 -22.87 4.95 -3.61
C THR A 5 -22.09 3.87 -2.85
N ALA A 6 -20.76 3.98 -2.81
CA ALA A 6 -19.93 3.03 -2.08
C ALA A 6 -20.20 3.05 -0.57
N LEU A 7 -20.49 4.22 0.00
CA LEU A 7 -20.86 4.36 1.40
C LEU A 7 -22.23 3.73 1.70
N ASP A 8 -23.23 3.99 0.86
CA ASP A 8 -24.58 3.42 1.00
C ASP A 8 -24.53 1.89 0.90
N GLU A 9 -23.74 1.33 -0.02
CA GLU A 9 -23.49 -0.11 -0.13
C GLU A 9 -22.80 -0.68 1.12
N ALA A 10 -21.81 0.04 1.67
CA ALA A 10 -21.13 -0.37 2.88
C ALA A 10 -22.06 -0.38 4.10
N ILE A 11 -22.89 0.66 4.26
CA ILE A 11 -23.89 0.76 5.33
C ILE A 11 -24.91 -0.37 5.20
N ALA A 12 -25.40 -0.64 3.99
CA ALA A 12 -26.36 -1.72 3.74
C ALA A 12 -25.81 -3.10 4.11
N ARG A 13 -24.50 -3.33 3.90
CA ARG A 13 -23.84 -4.60 4.18
C ARG A 13 -23.44 -4.77 5.64
N LEU A 14 -22.97 -3.71 6.30
CA LEU A 14 -22.39 -3.76 7.65
C LEU A 14 -23.38 -3.41 8.76
N GLY A 15 -24.49 -2.73 8.41
CA GLY A 15 -25.43 -2.17 9.38
C GLY A 15 -24.96 -0.81 9.93
N PRO A 16 -25.77 -0.17 10.79
CA PRO A 16 -25.45 1.14 11.34
C PRO A 16 -24.27 1.07 12.32
N ALA A 17 -23.35 2.04 12.21
CA ALA A 17 -22.24 2.19 13.15
C ALA A 17 -22.68 2.91 14.43
N THR A 18 -22.24 2.43 15.60
CA THR A 18 -22.53 3.09 16.89
C THR A 18 -21.70 4.35 17.10
N THR A 19 -20.45 4.35 16.62
CA THR A 19 -19.55 5.51 16.66
C THR A 19 -18.71 5.52 15.39
N PRO A 20 -19.16 6.25 14.35
CA PRO A 20 -18.41 6.36 13.12
C PRO A 20 -17.08 7.09 13.36
N VAL A 21 -15.98 6.43 12.98
CA VAL A 21 -14.64 7.03 12.98
C VAL A 21 -14.07 6.98 11.58
N VAL A 22 -13.45 8.07 11.15
CA VAL A 22 -13.09 8.31 9.76
C VAL A 22 -11.62 8.69 9.65
N THR A 23 -10.92 8.10 8.68
CA THR A 23 -9.71 8.68 8.09
C THR A 23 -9.97 8.90 6.60
N MET A 24 -9.22 9.81 5.98
CA MET A 24 -9.40 10.17 4.58
C MET A 24 -8.09 10.17 3.81
N THR A 25 -8.18 9.79 2.54
CA THR A 25 -7.11 9.83 1.53
C THR A 25 -7.59 10.46 0.22
N GLY A 26 -8.85 10.88 0.17
CA GLY A 26 -9.54 11.34 -1.04
C GLY A 26 -9.58 12.85 -1.18
N GLU A 27 -9.16 13.59 -0.16
CA GLU A 27 -9.20 15.07 -0.09
C GLU A 27 -8.28 15.75 -1.11
N LEU A 28 -7.40 14.98 -1.76
CA LEU A 28 -6.50 15.39 -2.83
C LEU A 28 -7.02 15.10 -4.25
N ALA A 29 -8.22 14.51 -4.38
CA ALA A 29 -8.78 14.23 -5.68
C ALA A 29 -9.00 15.52 -6.48
N ASP A 30 -8.75 15.47 -7.80
CA ASP A 30 -8.84 16.61 -8.73
C ASP A 30 -10.21 17.31 -8.75
N VAL A 31 -11.23 16.70 -8.15
CA VAL A 31 -12.58 17.28 -7.97
C VAL A 31 -12.61 18.39 -6.93
N PHE A 32 -11.59 18.51 -6.08
CA PHE A 32 -11.52 19.53 -5.03
C PHE A 32 -10.53 20.64 -5.38
N GLU A 33 -10.95 21.89 -5.23
CA GLU A 33 -10.11 23.08 -5.46
C GLU A 33 -8.91 23.16 -4.51
N SER A 34 -9.05 22.61 -3.30
CA SER A 34 -7.99 22.57 -2.30
C SER A 34 -8.17 21.40 -1.34
N ARG A 35 -7.08 21.02 -0.64
CA ARG A 35 -7.12 20.03 0.45
C ARG A 35 -8.17 20.40 1.50
N ALA A 36 -8.26 21.68 1.88
CA ALA A 36 -9.23 22.16 2.85
C ALA A 36 -10.67 21.95 2.38
N HIS A 37 -10.93 22.25 1.10
CA HIS A 37 -12.23 22.00 0.49
C HIS A 37 -12.55 20.50 0.47
N GLY A 38 -11.59 19.65 0.07
CA GLY A 38 -11.77 18.19 0.08
C GLY A 38 -12.09 17.62 1.46
N VAL A 39 -11.34 18.02 2.50
CA VAL A 39 -11.59 17.60 3.89
C VAL A 39 -13.00 18.00 4.34
N ALA A 40 -13.40 19.26 4.10
CA ALA A 40 -14.71 19.76 4.49
C ALA A 40 -15.84 19.04 3.76
N ALA A 41 -15.72 18.88 2.43
CA ALA A 41 -16.75 18.26 1.60
C ALA A 41 -16.95 16.78 1.94
N ILE A 42 -15.85 16.01 2.10
CA ILE A 42 -15.93 14.60 2.49
C ILE A 42 -16.53 14.46 3.89
N THR A 43 -16.10 15.30 4.85
CA THR A 43 -16.63 15.27 6.22
C THR A 43 -18.12 15.55 6.24
N ALA A 44 -18.58 16.59 5.55
CA ALA A 44 -19.99 16.96 5.49
C ALA A 44 -20.86 15.87 4.85
N MET A 45 -20.37 15.23 3.78
CA MET A 45 -21.06 14.10 3.14
C MET A 45 -21.19 12.91 4.09
N LEU A 46 -20.10 12.56 4.81
CA LEU A 46 -20.12 11.47 5.78
C LEU A 46 -21.05 11.77 6.96
N GLU A 47 -21.02 13.00 7.47
CA GLU A 47 -21.90 13.43 8.57
C GLU A 47 -23.38 13.38 8.17
N ALA A 48 -23.71 13.74 6.93
CA ALA A 48 -25.08 13.63 6.41
C ALA A 48 -25.61 12.18 6.35
N ARG A 49 -24.73 11.18 6.27
CA ARG A 49 -25.10 9.75 6.15
C ARG A 49 -24.93 8.95 7.42
N LEU A 50 -23.94 9.30 8.24
CA LEU A 50 -23.54 8.56 9.44
C LEU A 50 -23.90 9.29 10.74
N GLY A 51 -24.31 10.57 10.67
CA GLY A 51 -24.53 11.41 11.83
C GLY A 51 -23.22 11.87 12.47
N THR A 52 -23.23 12.02 13.80
CA THR A 52 -22.05 12.46 14.56
C THR A 52 -20.88 11.47 14.37
N LEU A 53 -19.75 11.99 13.93
CA LEU A 53 -18.55 11.21 13.64
C LEU A 53 -17.30 11.86 14.23
N LEU A 54 -16.25 11.05 14.38
CA LEU A 54 -14.90 11.51 14.70
C LEU A 54 -14.00 11.36 13.48
N VAL A 55 -13.20 12.39 13.21
CA VAL A 55 -12.19 12.39 12.15
C VAL A 55 -10.81 12.20 12.78
N TYR A 56 -10.03 11.29 12.23
CA TYR A 56 -8.64 11.09 12.61
C TYR A 56 -7.76 12.19 12.00
N ALA A 57 -7.21 13.03 12.86
CA ALA A 57 -6.33 14.16 12.56
C ALA A 57 -4.87 13.84 12.93
N GLY A 58 -4.38 12.66 12.56
CA GLY A 58 -2.97 12.28 12.73
C GLY A 58 -2.44 12.51 14.15
N ARG A 59 -1.50 13.46 14.31
CA ARG A 59 -0.87 13.83 15.59
C ARG A 59 -1.83 14.46 16.59
N SER A 60 -2.91 15.08 16.11
CA SER A 60 -3.96 15.69 16.93
C SER A 60 -5.01 14.67 17.40
N GLY A 61 -4.88 13.39 17.02
CA GLY A 61 -5.77 12.33 17.47
C GLY A 61 -7.14 12.38 16.79
N PHE A 62 -8.20 12.10 17.54
CA PHE A 62 -9.57 12.16 17.01
C PHE A 62 -10.21 13.51 17.33
N VAL A 63 -10.75 14.16 16.31
CA VAL A 63 -11.47 15.44 16.44
C VAL A 63 -12.93 15.27 15.98
N PRO A 64 -13.90 15.95 16.59
CA PRO A 64 -15.27 15.95 16.10
C PRO A 64 -15.36 16.62 14.72
N SER A 65 -16.37 16.24 13.92
CA SER A 65 -16.67 16.84 12.60
C SER A 65 -16.71 18.37 12.64
N SER A 66 -17.19 18.97 13.73
CA SER A 66 -17.24 20.42 13.93
C SER A 66 -15.87 21.12 14.03
N GLN A 67 -14.78 20.39 14.25
CA GLN A 67 -13.42 20.92 14.41
C GLN A 67 -12.49 20.59 13.24
N VAL A 68 -13.00 20.02 12.13
CA VAL A 68 -12.13 19.64 11.00
C VAL A 68 -11.46 20.86 10.35
N SER A 69 -12.12 22.02 10.32
CA SER A 69 -11.60 23.24 9.70
C SER A 69 -10.34 23.76 10.40
N SER A 70 -10.21 23.58 11.72
CA SER A 70 -9.01 23.97 12.47
C SER A 70 -7.89 22.92 12.41
N HIS A 71 -8.17 21.71 11.90
CA HIS A 71 -7.22 20.60 11.85
C HIS A 71 -6.93 20.10 10.44
N VAL A 72 -7.27 20.87 9.39
CA VAL A 72 -7.08 20.46 7.99
C VAL A 72 -5.65 19.98 7.72
N GLY A 73 -4.64 20.68 8.23
CA GLY A 73 -3.24 20.31 8.02
C GLY A 73 -2.83 18.99 8.67
N ASP A 74 -3.54 18.58 9.72
CA ASP A 74 -3.31 17.33 10.45
C ASP A 74 -4.21 16.18 9.98
N ILE A 75 -5.32 16.49 9.30
CA ILE A 75 -6.24 15.51 8.69
C ILE A 75 -5.78 15.14 7.29
N ALA A 76 -5.38 16.12 6.49
CA ALA A 76 -4.96 15.88 5.11
C ALA A 76 -3.69 15.01 5.09
N SER A 77 -3.74 13.93 4.31
CA SER A 77 -2.68 12.93 4.18
C SER A 77 -2.33 12.21 5.48
N ALA A 78 -3.26 12.02 6.43
CA ALA A 78 -2.96 11.40 7.74
C ALA A 78 -3.14 9.87 7.81
N ASN A 79 -3.55 9.22 6.71
CA ASN A 79 -3.85 7.79 6.68
C ASN A 79 -2.65 6.90 7.03
N TRP A 80 -1.44 7.27 6.59
CA TRP A 80 -0.21 6.55 6.93
C TRP A 80 0.06 6.57 8.44
N HIS A 81 -0.30 7.67 9.11
CA HIS A 81 -0.05 7.88 10.53
C HIS A 81 -0.91 6.95 11.39
N ALA A 82 -2.15 6.64 10.99
CA ALA A 82 -3.03 5.75 11.73
C ALA A 82 -2.42 4.34 11.86
N SER A 83 -2.05 3.74 10.72
CA SER A 83 -1.41 2.41 10.67
C SER A 83 -0.12 2.39 11.48
N ALA A 84 0.73 3.42 11.34
CA ALA A 84 1.98 3.54 12.09
C ALA A 84 1.77 3.67 13.59
N ALA A 85 0.84 4.53 14.02
CA ALA A 85 0.52 4.74 15.42
C ALA A 85 -0.03 3.47 16.09
N LEU A 86 -0.86 2.71 15.38
CA LEU A 86 -1.33 1.43 15.90
C LEU A 86 -0.20 0.39 15.94
N ALA A 87 0.57 0.25 14.86
CA ALA A 87 1.68 -0.71 14.81
C ALA A 87 2.71 -0.46 15.92
N ALA A 88 3.00 0.79 16.25
CA ALA A 88 3.96 1.17 17.29
C ALA A 88 3.52 0.71 18.69
N ARG A 89 2.21 0.51 18.92
CA ARG A 89 1.69 -0.07 20.17
C ARG A 89 1.99 -1.56 20.29
N PHE A 90 2.07 -2.29 19.18
CA PHE A 90 2.32 -3.74 19.19
C PHE A 90 3.80 -4.09 19.04
N VAL A 91 4.55 -3.27 18.30
CA VAL A 91 5.98 -3.49 18.02
C VAL A 91 6.69 -2.15 18.18
N PRO A 92 7.31 -1.90 19.35
CA PRO A 92 7.87 -0.60 19.68
C PRO A 92 8.97 -0.10 18.74
N ASP A 93 9.79 -1.03 18.23
CA ASP A 93 10.88 -0.75 17.30
C ASP A 93 10.69 -1.58 16.02
N ALA A 94 10.31 -0.91 14.93
CA ALA A 94 10.07 -1.54 13.63
C ALA A 94 10.12 -0.52 12.48
N LEU A 95 10.19 -1.02 11.25
CA LEU A 95 9.93 -0.23 10.05
C LEU A 95 8.55 -0.64 9.51
N LEU A 96 7.53 0.21 9.63
CA LEU A 96 6.28 -0.01 8.93
C LEU A 96 6.48 0.34 7.46
N VAL A 97 6.07 -0.57 6.58
CA VAL A 97 5.94 -0.30 5.14
C VAL A 97 4.50 -0.61 4.76
N ASP A 98 3.80 0.34 4.17
CA ASP A 98 2.41 0.20 3.73
C ASP A 98 2.34 0.47 2.22
N MET A 99 2.08 -0.57 1.43
CA MET A 99 2.05 -0.47 -0.03
C MET A 99 0.61 -0.56 -0.51
N GLY A 100 0.07 0.60 -0.87
CA GLY A 100 -1.23 0.72 -1.49
C GLY A 100 -1.20 0.48 -3.00
N SER A 101 -2.26 0.92 -3.67
CA SER A 101 -2.39 0.81 -5.13
C SER A 101 -1.45 1.74 -5.89
N THR A 102 -1.19 2.94 -5.36
CA THR A 102 -0.41 3.99 -6.03
C THR A 102 0.92 4.31 -5.36
N THR A 103 0.99 4.18 -4.04
CA THR A 103 2.10 4.67 -3.21
C THR A 103 2.55 3.62 -2.20
N THR A 104 3.77 3.80 -1.71
CA THR A 104 4.36 3.01 -0.62
C THR A 104 4.84 3.96 0.47
N ASP A 105 4.23 3.87 1.64
CA ASP A 105 4.61 4.62 2.85
C ASP A 105 5.70 3.84 3.61
N ILE A 106 6.73 4.53 4.10
CA ILE A 106 7.85 3.93 4.84
C ILE A 106 8.05 4.73 6.12
N VAL A 107 7.73 4.13 7.28
CA VAL A 107 7.61 4.84 8.55
C VAL A 107 8.39 4.12 9.65
N PRO A 108 9.44 4.73 10.22
CA PRO A 108 10.15 4.15 11.35
C PRO A 108 9.35 4.32 12.64
N LEU A 109 9.26 3.25 13.43
CA LEU A 109 8.65 3.20 14.75
C LEU A 109 9.79 3.02 15.74
N VAL A 110 9.96 3.93 16.70
CA VAL A 110 11.07 3.88 17.66
C VAL A 110 10.51 4.10 19.06
N SER A 111 10.81 3.16 19.96
CA SER A 111 10.38 3.19 21.36
C SER A 111 8.86 3.39 21.51
N GLY A 112 8.07 2.73 20.67
CA GLY A 112 6.61 2.74 20.75
C GLY A 112 5.95 3.98 20.17
N ALA A 113 6.70 4.80 19.42
CA ALA A 113 6.20 6.02 18.81
C ALA A 113 6.55 6.10 17.33
N VAL A 114 5.66 6.73 16.56
CA VAL A 114 5.92 7.09 15.16
C VAL A 114 7.05 8.12 15.13
N ARG A 115 8.08 7.84 14.34
CA ARG A 115 9.14 8.80 14.00
C ARG A 115 9.00 9.16 12.53
N HIS A 116 9.05 10.45 12.22
CA HIS A 116 8.97 10.93 10.85
C HIS A 116 9.85 12.16 10.71
N ALA A 117 10.45 12.34 9.53
CA ALA A 117 11.17 13.53 9.13
C ALA A 117 10.27 14.51 8.37
N GLY A 118 9.32 13.99 7.60
CA GLY A 118 8.28 14.77 6.91
C GLY A 118 6.90 14.44 7.44
N TYR A 119 5.96 15.39 7.35
CA TYR A 119 4.56 15.14 7.70
C TYR A 119 3.66 15.21 6.45
N SER A 120 3.84 16.25 5.64
CA SER A 120 3.15 16.39 4.36
C SER A 120 3.71 15.45 3.29
N ASP A 121 2.95 15.17 2.24
CA ASP A 121 3.43 14.32 1.13
C ASP A 121 4.71 14.87 0.49
N ALA A 122 4.83 16.19 0.35
CA ALA A 122 6.00 16.83 -0.23
C ALA A 122 7.26 16.59 0.63
N GLU A 123 7.15 16.74 1.96
CA GLU A 123 8.25 16.47 2.87
C GLU A 123 8.59 14.97 2.91
N ARG A 124 7.57 14.10 2.87
CA ARG A 124 7.74 12.64 2.90
C ARG A 124 8.36 12.10 1.62
N LEU A 125 8.04 12.68 0.46
CA LEU A 125 8.72 12.41 -0.80
C LEU A 125 10.19 12.81 -0.73
N ALA A 126 10.50 13.98 -0.17
CA ALA A 126 11.88 14.45 -0.01
C ALA A 126 12.67 13.61 1.01
N SER A 127 12.02 13.09 2.04
CA SER A 127 12.65 12.31 3.11
C SER A 127 12.76 10.80 2.81
N GLY A 128 12.11 10.33 1.73
CA GLY A 128 12.02 8.90 1.39
C GLY A 128 10.99 8.12 2.22
N GLU A 129 10.16 8.81 3.02
CA GLU A 129 9.07 8.22 3.81
C GLU A 129 7.81 7.96 2.98
N LEU A 130 7.78 8.46 1.74
CA LEU A 130 6.78 8.19 0.73
C LEU A 130 7.48 7.93 -0.61
N VAL A 131 7.24 6.76 -1.19
CA VAL A 131 7.69 6.40 -2.55
C VAL A 131 6.45 6.34 -3.45
N TYR A 132 6.49 7.05 -4.58
CA TYR A 132 5.35 7.15 -5.50
C TYR A 132 5.21 5.92 -6.41
N THR A 133 5.15 4.74 -5.79
CA THR A 133 4.97 3.46 -6.45
C THR A 133 4.08 2.55 -5.61
N GLY A 134 3.17 1.82 -6.24
CA GLY A 134 2.20 0.95 -5.59
C GLY A 134 1.90 -0.28 -6.46
N LEU A 135 1.10 -1.19 -5.91
CA LEU A 135 0.99 -2.53 -6.48
C LEU A 135 0.27 -2.55 -7.84
N THR A 136 -0.68 -1.64 -8.08
CA THR A 136 -1.60 -1.77 -9.21
C THR A 136 -1.69 -0.57 -10.15
N ARG A 137 -1.43 0.64 -9.66
CA ARG A 137 -1.73 1.89 -10.39
C ARG A 137 -0.51 2.65 -10.89
N SER A 138 0.71 2.21 -10.56
CA SER A 138 1.91 2.86 -11.05
C SER A 138 2.12 2.57 -12.53
N PHE A 139 2.43 3.60 -13.30
CA PHE A 139 2.65 3.45 -14.73
C PHE A 139 4.01 2.81 -14.98
N VAL A 140 4.09 1.81 -15.86
CA VAL A 140 5.35 1.09 -16.11
C VAL A 140 6.45 2.03 -16.64
N MET A 141 6.08 3.08 -17.39
CA MET A 141 7.01 4.11 -17.86
C MET A 141 7.77 4.86 -16.75
N THR A 142 7.28 4.85 -15.50
CA THR A 142 7.98 5.48 -14.36
C THR A 142 9.01 4.55 -13.71
N LEU A 143 9.09 3.28 -14.12
CA LEU A 143 10.05 2.28 -13.63
C LEU A 143 11.39 2.32 -14.38
N GLY A 144 11.73 3.46 -14.96
CA GLY A 144 13.02 3.72 -15.60
C GLY A 144 12.93 4.02 -17.10
N PRO A 145 14.04 4.45 -17.72
CA PRO A 145 14.03 4.91 -19.11
C PRO A 145 14.09 3.77 -20.14
N ARG A 146 14.43 2.55 -19.71
CA ARG A 146 14.67 1.39 -20.59
C ARG A 146 14.52 0.06 -19.85
N ALA A 147 14.29 -1.02 -20.60
CA ALA A 147 14.26 -2.38 -20.10
C ALA A 147 15.09 -3.34 -20.98
N PRO A 148 15.64 -4.43 -20.41
CA PRO A 148 16.36 -5.43 -21.17
C PRO A 148 15.38 -6.34 -21.91
N VAL A 149 15.56 -6.48 -23.23
CA VAL A 149 14.78 -7.39 -24.07
C VAL A 149 15.74 -8.11 -25.01
N SER A 150 15.80 -9.45 -24.94
CA SER A 150 16.63 -10.28 -25.81
C SER A 150 18.13 -9.87 -25.86
N GLY A 151 18.68 -9.38 -24.74
CA GLY A 151 20.08 -8.95 -24.64
C GLY A 151 20.33 -7.49 -25.00
N GLU A 152 19.29 -6.73 -25.38
CA GLU A 152 19.39 -5.32 -25.77
C GLU A 152 18.69 -4.41 -24.78
N TRP A 153 19.17 -3.17 -24.66
CA TRP A 153 18.51 -2.12 -23.88
C TRP A 153 17.49 -1.39 -24.75
N ILE A 154 16.21 -1.59 -24.50
CA ILE A 154 15.11 -0.96 -25.25
C ILE A 154 14.55 0.21 -24.46
N ALA A 155 14.48 1.40 -25.08
CA ALA A 155 13.85 2.57 -24.48
C ALA A 155 12.34 2.32 -24.29
N LEU A 156 11.79 2.77 -23.16
CA LEU A 156 10.36 2.60 -22.89
C LEU A 156 9.53 3.63 -23.68
N ALA A 157 8.37 3.19 -24.16
CA ALA A 157 7.35 4.10 -24.66
C ALA A 157 6.89 5.05 -23.54
N GLY A 158 6.82 6.35 -23.84
CA GLY A 158 6.34 7.40 -22.92
C GLY A 158 4.81 7.49 -22.83
N GLU A 159 4.12 6.38 -23.05
CA GLU A 159 2.65 6.28 -23.12
C GLU A 159 2.12 5.32 -22.06
N TYR A 160 0.88 5.55 -21.61
CA TYR A 160 0.23 4.68 -20.64
C TYR A 160 -0.30 3.41 -21.32
N PHE A 161 0.59 2.46 -21.61
CA PHE A 161 0.18 1.14 -22.10
C PHE A 161 -0.03 0.11 -21.00
N ALA A 162 0.73 0.18 -19.90
CA ALA A 162 0.70 -0.81 -18.84
C ALA A 162 0.88 -0.17 -17.45
N SER A 163 0.29 -0.81 -16.44
CA SER A 163 0.52 -0.49 -15.03
C SER A 163 1.22 -1.62 -14.29
N THR A 164 1.60 -1.39 -13.03
CA THR A 164 2.15 -2.43 -12.15
C THR A 164 1.18 -3.58 -11.93
N ALA A 165 -0.14 -3.40 -12.08
CA ALA A 165 -1.09 -4.51 -12.07
C ALA A 165 -0.80 -5.53 -13.19
N ASP A 166 -0.39 -5.05 -14.38
CA ASP A 166 -0.02 -5.94 -15.49
C ASP A 166 1.25 -6.72 -15.17
N VAL A 167 2.24 -6.05 -14.58
CA VAL A 167 3.50 -6.67 -14.12
C VAL A 167 3.21 -7.82 -13.16
N TYR A 168 2.50 -7.55 -12.05
CA TYR A 168 2.25 -8.57 -11.03
C TYR A 168 1.26 -9.65 -11.52
N ARG A 169 0.36 -9.34 -12.45
CA ARG A 169 -0.52 -10.35 -13.05
C ARG A 169 0.27 -11.32 -13.93
N VAL A 170 1.18 -10.84 -14.78
CA VAL A 170 2.04 -11.71 -15.60
C VAL A 170 2.93 -12.59 -14.72
N LEU A 171 3.39 -12.07 -13.57
CA LEU A 171 4.14 -12.84 -12.59
C LEU A 171 3.29 -13.80 -11.75
N GLY A 172 1.96 -13.73 -11.81
CA GLY A 172 1.06 -14.52 -10.96
C GLY A 172 1.11 -14.15 -9.47
N ALA A 173 1.54 -12.92 -9.17
CA ALA A 173 1.79 -12.40 -7.82
C ALA A 173 0.80 -11.29 -7.42
N LEU A 174 -0.16 -10.97 -8.29
CA LEU A 174 -1.22 -10.01 -7.99
C LEU A 174 -2.31 -10.67 -7.13
N PRO A 175 -2.63 -10.15 -5.93
CA PRO A 175 -3.72 -10.69 -5.12
C PRO A 175 -5.08 -10.55 -5.81
N ASP A 176 -5.96 -11.53 -5.57
CA ASP A 176 -7.33 -11.50 -6.09
C ASP A 176 -8.07 -10.28 -5.55
N GLY A 177 -8.74 -9.55 -6.45
CA GLY A 177 -9.45 -8.32 -6.07
C GLY A 177 -8.54 -7.11 -5.79
N ALA A 178 -7.23 -7.17 -5.97
CA ALA A 178 -6.37 -5.99 -5.79
C ALA A 178 -6.54 -4.95 -6.93
N ASP A 179 -6.74 -5.41 -8.18
CA ASP A 179 -6.90 -4.54 -9.33
C ASP A 179 -8.37 -4.19 -9.59
N GLN A 180 -8.79 -3.03 -9.10
CA GLN A 180 -10.16 -2.51 -9.18
C GLN A 180 -10.41 -1.55 -10.35
N LEU A 181 -9.37 -0.96 -10.96
CA LEU A 181 -9.53 0.06 -12.02
C LEU A 181 -9.48 -0.54 -13.42
N PRO A 182 -10.16 0.02 -14.44
CA PRO A 182 -10.01 -0.48 -15.80
C PRO A 182 -8.54 -0.59 -16.23
N ALA A 183 -8.22 -1.60 -17.05
CA ALA A 183 -6.90 -1.70 -17.67
C ALA A 183 -6.65 -0.49 -18.58
N ALA A 184 -5.38 -0.16 -18.84
CA ALA A 184 -4.99 1.01 -19.62
C ALA A 184 -5.65 1.07 -21.01
N ASP A 185 -5.83 -0.08 -21.66
CA ASP A 185 -6.48 -0.22 -22.97
C ASP A 185 -7.98 -0.55 -22.89
N GLY A 186 -8.57 -0.54 -21.70
CA GLY A 186 -9.97 -0.90 -21.45
C GLY A 186 -10.31 -2.38 -21.70
N ARG A 187 -9.31 -3.23 -21.98
CA ARG A 187 -9.53 -4.66 -22.27
C ARG A 187 -9.48 -5.52 -21.01
N ALA A 188 -9.60 -6.83 -21.21
CA ALA A 188 -9.59 -7.82 -20.16
C ALA A 188 -8.34 -7.75 -19.26
N LYS A 189 -8.51 -8.17 -18.00
CA LYS A 189 -7.45 -8.28 -16.99
C LYS A 189 -6.94 -9.70 -16.87
N THR A 190 -6.49 -10.26 -17.98
CA THR A 190 -5.90 -11.62 -18.06
C THR A 190 -4.39 -11.55 -18.25
N VAL A 191 -3.70 -12.67 -18.01
CA VAL A 191 -2.24 -12.76 -18.28
C VAL A 191 -1.91 -12.44 -19.75
N PRO A 192 -2.61 -13.00 -20.77
CA PRO A 192 -2.34 -12.64 -22.17
C PRO A 192 -2.58 -11.16 -22.48
N ALA A 193 -3.65 -10.56 -21.97
CA ALA A 193 -3.93 -9.14 -22.21
C ALA A 193 -2.91 -8.22 -21.51
N SER A 194 -2.47 -8.58 -20.30
CA SER A 194 -1.41 -7.85 -19.58
C SER A 194 -0.07 -7.97 -20.29
N THR A 195 0.23 -9.15 -20.86
CA THR A 195 1.42 -9.38 -21.68
C THR A 195 1.43 -8.50 -22.92
N ALA A 196 0.30 -8.38 -23.62
CA ALA A 196 0.17 -7.48 -24.78
C ALA A 196 0.39 -6.01 -24.41
N ARG A 197 -0.11 -5.57 -23.24
CA ARG A 197 0.16 -4.22 -22.71
C ARG A 197 1.64 -4.00 -22.39
N LEU A 198 2.30 -4.98 -21.75
CA LEU A 198 3.74 -4.90 -21.45
C LEU A 198 4.62 -4.92 -22.71
N ALA A 199 4.27 -5.71 -23.73
CA ALA A 199 5.02 -5.74 -24.99
C ALA A 199 5.06 -4.36 -25.68
N ARG A 200 3.94 -3.62 -25.63
CA ARG A 200 3.85 -2.26 -26.19
C ARG A 200 4.77 -1.26 -25.49
N MET A 201 5.07 -1.47 -24.21
CA MET A 201 6.05 -0.62 -23.49
C MET A 201 7.43 -0.64 -24.13
N VAL A 202 7.77 -1.71 -24.85
CA VAL A 202 9.06 -1.89 -25.55
C VAL A 202 8.89 -1.91 -27.08
N GLY A 203 7.80 -1.32 -27.58
CA GLY A 203 7.54 -1.16 -29.02
C GLY A 203 7.30 -2.48 -29.76
N ARG A 204 6.81 -3.52 -29.07
CA ARG A 204 6.55 -4.85 -29.62
C ARG A 204 5.10 -5.28 -29.41
N ASP A 205 4.70 -6.32 -30.12
CA ASP A 205 3.47 -7.05 -29.87
C ASP A 205 3.75 -8.34 -29.09
N ALA A 206 2.74 -8.87 -28.39
CA ALA A 206 2.89 -10.10 -27.59
C ALA A 206 3.37 -11.31 -28.42
N ALA A 207 3.11 -11.32 -29.73
CA ALA A 207 3.52 -12.40 -30.63
C ALA A 207 5.02 -12.38 -30.96
N ASP A 208 5.74 -11.29 -30.67
CA ASP A 208 7.15 -11.11 -31.05
C ASP A 208 8.14 -11.85 -30.15
N ALA A 209 7.67 -12.40 -29.02
CA ALA A 209 8.47 -13.19 -28.11
C ALA A 209 7.63 -14.22 -27.35
N ASP A 210 8.30 -15.20 -26.73
CA ASP A 210 7.65 -16.24 -25.95
C ASP A 210 7.21 -15.77 -24.55
N GLU A 211 6.39 -16.58 -23.88
CA GLU A 211 5.90 -16.28 -22.53
C GLU A 211 7.05 -16.06 -21.52
N ALA A 212 8.14 -16.82 -21.65
CA ALA A 212 9.30 -16.70 -20.78
C ALA A 212 9.97 -15.32 -20.90
N SER A 213 10.11 -14.79 -22.11
CA SER A 213 10.66 -13.46 -22.37
C SER A 213 9.78 -12.36 -21.76
N TRP A 214 8.46 -12.47 -21.89
CA TRP A 214 7.54 -11.48 -21.30
C TRP A 214 7.47 -11.55 -19.78
N ARG A 215 7.56 -12.76 -19.20
CA ARG A 215 7.70 -12.93 -17.75
C ARG A 215 9.02 -12.34 -17.24
N ALA A 216 10.12 -12.50 -17.98
CA ALA A 216 11.40 -11.89 -17.63
C ALA A 216 11.34 -10.35 -17.67
N LEU A 217 10.65 -9.77 -18.66
CA LEU A 217 10.41 -8.33 -18.72
C LEU A 217 9.55 -7.84 -17.53
N ALA A 218 8.48 -8.57 -17.19
CA ALA A 218 7.69 -8.26 -15.99
C ALA A 218 8.54 -8.36 -14.71
N ALA A 219 9.36 -9.40 -14.58
CA ALA A 219 10.26 -9.58 -13.44
C ALA A 219 11.27 -8.43 -13.32
N TRP A 220 11.79 -7.93 -14.45
CA TRP A 220 12.65 -6.74 -14.45
C TRP A 220 11.93 -5.50 -13.89
N PHE A 221 10.69 -5.25 -14.28
CA PHE A 221 9.93 -4.11 -13.76
C PHE A 221 9.59 -4.24 -12.27
N ALA A 222 9.18 -5.42 -11.82
CA ALA A 222 8.96 -5.70 -10.39
C ALA A 222 10.25 -5.48 -9.58
N GLU A 223 11.37 -5.91 -10.13
CA GLU A 223 12.69 -5.72 -9.54
C GLU A 223 13.11 -4.23 -9.46
N VAL A 224 12.85 -3.44 -10.52
CA VAL A 224 13.10 -1.99 -10.47
C VAL A 224 12.23 -1.32 -9.40
N GLN A 225 10.94 -1.68 -9.32
CA GLN A 225 10.05 -1.15 -8.29
C GLN A 225 10.56 -1.49 -6.88
N LEU A 226 10.97 -2.74 -6.65
CA LEU A 226 11.51 -3.15 -5.36
C LEU A 226 12.77 -2.34 -4.98
N ARG A 227 13.66 -2.05 -5.94
CA ARG A 227 14.81 -1.18 -5.70
C ARG A 227 14.43 0.24 -5.31
N GLN A 228 13.43 0.85 -5.95
CA GLN A 228 12.95 2.19 -5.57
C GLN A 228 12.45 2.23 -4.12
N ILE A 229 11.71 1.20 -3.70
CA ILE A 229 11.23 1.08 -2.32
C ILE A 229 12.40 0.84 -1.36
N GLU A 230 13.35 0.00 -1.75
CA GLU A 230 14.56 -0.31 -0.98
C GLU A 230 15.46 0.91 -0.77
N GLU A 231 15.60 1.77 -1.77
CA GLU A 231 16.31 3.05 -1.67
C GLU A 231 15.65 3.97 -0.63
N GLY A 232 14.32 4.13 -0.69
CA GLY A 232 13.56 4.88 0.31
C GLY A 232 13.73 4.30 1.72
N ALA A 233 13.60 2.97 1.85
CA ALA A 233 13.79 2.27 3.12
C ALA A 233 15.19 2.45 3.69
N ARG A 234 16.24 2.38 2.85
CA ARG A 234 17.62 2.63 3.30
C ARG A 234 17.84 4.08 3.72
N LEU A 235 17.26 5.04 3.02
CA LEU A 235 17.34 6.47 3.39
C LEU A 235 16.64 6.75 4.73
N VAL A 236 15.51 6.11 4.99
CA VAL A 236 14.82 6.19 6.29
C VAL A 236 15.66 5.52 7.38
N LEU A 237 16.13 4.30 7.12
CA LEU A 237 16.94 3.54 8.08
C LEU A 237 18.30 4.16 8.38
N SER A 238 18.88 4.97 7.48
CA SER A 238 20.18 5.62 7.71
C SER A 238 20.12 6.72 8.78
N ARG A 239 18.91 7.20 9.13
CA ARG A 239 18.68 8.19 10.19
C ARG A 239 17.83 7.65 11.36
N ALA A 240 17.10 6.55 11.16
CA ALA A 240 16.29 5.94 12.21
C ALA A 240 17.16 5.19 13.22
N ALA A 241 16.90 5.38 14.51
CA ALA A 241 17.56 4.63 15.59
C ALA A 241 16.94 3.22 15.74
N LEU A 242 17.05 2.40 14.69
CA LEU A 242 16.50 1.04 14.64
C LEU A 242 17.61 -0.02 14.56
N ASP A 243 17.65 -0.92 15.54
CA ASP A 243 18.54 -2.09 15.50
C ASP A 243 18.27 -2.97 14.28
N ARG A 244 19.27 -3.73 13.80
CA ARG A 244 19.12 -4.63 12.64
C ARG A 244 18.10 -5.75 12.87
N ALA A 245 17.84 -6.13 14.11
CA ALA A 245 16.81 -7.11 14.46
C ALA A 245 15.38 -6.53 14.42
N ALA A 246 15.22 -5.20 14.38
CA ALA A 246 13.89 -4.59 14.27
C ALA A 246 13.20 -5.03 12.97
N PRO A 247 11.96 -5.57 13.05
CA PRO A 247 11.27 -6.14 11.90
C PRO A 247 10.80 -5.06 10.93
N VAL A 248 10.55 -5.48 9.69
CA VAL A 248 9.70 -4.76 8.74
C VAL A 248 8.27 -5.26 8.94
N ILE A 249 7.35 -4.34 9.20
CA ILE A 249 5.91 -4.63 9.28
C ILE A 249 5.30 -4.30 7.92
N GLY A 250 4.72 -5.29 7.24
CA GLY A 250 4.05 -5.10 5.95
C GLY A 250 2.56 -4.86 6.09
N ALA A 251 2.08 -3.79 5.46
CA ALA A 251 0.67 -3.42 5.33
C ALA A 251 0.29 -3.11 3.88
N GLY A 252 -1.01 -3.01 3.62
CA GLY A 252 -1.57 -2.70 2.30
C GLY A 252 -1.59 -3.90 1.36
N ILE A 253 -2.09 -3.71 0.16
CA ILE A 253 -2.22 -4.80 -0.84
C ILE A 253 -0.88 -5.34 -1.32
N GLY A 254 0.21 -4.57 -1.17
CA GLY A 254 1.56 -4.93 -1.62
C GLY A 254 2.41 -5.74 -0.64
N ARG A 255 1.82 -6.39 0.38
CA ARG A 255 2.56 -7.16 1.41
C ARG A 255 3.57 -8.17 0.87
N GLY A 256 3.27 -8.83 -0.25
CA GLY A 256 4.21 -9.77 -0.89
C GLY A 256 5.50 -9.10 -1.40
N VAL A 257 5.42 -7.83 -1.86
CA VAL A 257 6.59 -7.03 -2.25
C VAL A 257 7.38 -6.60 -1.02
N ILE A 258 6.68 -6.24 0.06
CA ILE A 258 7.29 -5.82 1.33
C ILE A 258 8.02 -6.98 2.02
N GLU A 259 7.51 -8.20 1.92
CA GLU A 259 8.21 -9.40 2.41
C GLU A 259 9.56 -9.57 1.70
N GLN A 260 9.61 -9.37 0.38
CA GLN A 260 10.87 -9.38 -0.38
C GLN A 260 11.81 -8.25 0.03
N LEU A 261 11.26 -7.06 0.29
CA LEU A 261 12.04 -5.93 0.84
C LEU A 261 12.67 -6.30 2.18
N ALA A 262 11.93 -6.91 3.10
CA ALA A 262 12.44 -7.35 4.40
C ALA A 262 13.62 -8.32 4.25
N MET A 263 13.51 -9.27 3.33
CA MET A 263 14.60 -10.20 2.99
C MET A 263 15.86 -9.45 2.50
N ARG A 264 15.71 -8.45 1.62
CA ARG A 264 16.84 -7.64 1.12
C ARG A 264 17.53 -6.82 2.20
N LEU A 265 16.71 -6.24 3.08
CA LEU A 265 17.20 -5.48 4.23
C LEU A 265 17.80 -6.39 5.32
N ARG A 266 17.64 -7.71 5.19
CA ARG A 266 18.04 -8.73 6.17
C ARG A 266 17.40 -8.48 7.54
N ARG A 267 16.10 -8.18 7.52
CA ARG A 267 15.27 -7.91 8.69
C ARG A 267 14.13 -8.92 8.76
N PRO A 268 13.66 -9.31 9.97
CA PRO A 268 12.46 -10.14 10.09
C PRO A 268 11.25 -9.45 9.45
N TYR A 269 10.34 -10.22 8.87
CA TYR A 269 9.06 -9.72 8.37
C TYR A 269 7.95 -10.01 9.39
N ARG A 270 7.00 -9.07 9.55
CA ARG A 270 5.74 -9.28 10.27
C ARG A 270 4.58 -8.73 9.44
N ASP A 271 3.51 -9.49 9.32
CA ASP A 271 2.30 -9.03 8.64
C ASP A 271 1.46 -8.15 9.59
N PHE A 272 1.01 -6.99 9.11
CA PHE A 272 0.17 -6.09 9.91
C PHE A 272 -1.16 -6.74 10.33
N GLY A 273 -1.76 -7.57 9.47
CA GLY A 273 -2.98 -8.32 9.77
C GLY A 273 -2.83 -9.24 10.97
N GLU A 274 -1.67 -9.89 11.10
CA GLU A 274 -1.35 -10.76 12.24
C GLU A 274 -1.19 -9.99 13.56
N LEU A 275 -0.86 -8.68 13.51
CA LEU A 275 -0.76 -7.82 14.69
C LEU A 275 -2.15 -7.47 15.23
N VAL A 276 -3.09 -7.16 14.34
CA VAL A 276 -4.41 -6.63 14.70
C VAL A 276 -5.46 -7.73 14.87
N CYS A 277 -5.33 -8.83 14.14
CA CYS A 277 -6.18 -10.02 14.21
C CYS A 277 -5.32 -11.28 14.28
N PRO A 278 -4.66 -11.57 15.43
CA PRO A 278 -3.88 -12.79 15.57
C PRO A 278 -4.79 -14.01 15.36
N SER A 279 -4.48 -14.83 14.35
CA SER A 279 -5.15 -16.11 14.16
C SER A 279 -4.95 -16.97 15.42
N PRO A 280 -5.94 -17.78 15.85
CA PRO A 280 -5.72 -18.72 16.92
C PRO A 280 -4.58 -19.66 16.52
N GLN A 281 -3.47 -19.64 17.27
CA GLN A 281 -2.31 -20.48 16.99
C GLN A 281 -2.72 -21.96 16.99
N PRO A 282 -2.36 -22.76 15.98
CA PRO A 282 -2.52 -24.20 16.07
C PRO A 282 -1.62 -24.73 17.19
N SER A 283 -2.21 -25.51 18.10
CA SER A 283 -1.50 -26.18 19.20
C SER A 283 -0.28 -26.95 18.70
N PRO A 284 0.82 -27.04 19.48
CA PRO A 284 2.07 -27.62 19.03
C PRO A 284 1.98 -29.15 18.97
N ARG A 285 1.39 -29.70 17.92
CA ARG A 285 1.59 -31.11 17.51
C ARG A 285 1.64 -31.22 15.99
N ALA A 286 2.69 -31.90 15.54
CA ALA A 286 3.02 -32.28 14.16
C ALA A 286 3.67 -31.21 13.25
N ARG A 287 4.98 -30.98 13.43
CA ARG A 287 5.85 -30.61 12.32
C ARG A 287 6.51 -31.89 11.78
N GLY A 288 6.04 -32.35 10.63
CA GLY A 288 6.77 -33.28 9.77
C GLY A 288 7.65 -32.49 8.81
N GLU A 289 8.88 -32.96 8.64
CA GLU A 289 9.94 -32.37 7.82
C GLU A 289 9.61 -32.40 6.32
N GLY A 290 9.99 -31.36 5.59
CA GLY A 290 9.86 -31.28 4.14
C GLY A 290 10.83 -30.25 3.53
N ALA A 291 11.67 -30.73 2.62
CA ALA A 291 12.91 -30.12 2.15
C ALA A 291 12.77 -28.84 1.29
N ALA A 292 13.83 -28.03 1.29
CA ALA A 292 13.97 -26.76 0.58
C ALA A 292 14.35 -26.94 -0.90
N THR A 293 13.70 -26.19 -1.80
CA THR A 293 14.12 -25.96 -3.20
C THR A 293 14.59 -24.50 -3.37
N PRO A 294 15.67 -24.23 -4.14
CA PRO A 294 16.20 -22.88 -4.30
C PRO A 294 15.69 -22.23 -5.60
N ASN A 295 14.60 -21.46 -5.52
CA ASN A 295 14.32 -20.33 -6.42
C ASN A 295 13.13 -19.52 -5.88
N PRO A 296 13.28 -18.23 -5.52
CA PRO A 296 12.16 -17.46 -4.98
C PRO A 296 11.26 -17.01 -6.14
N SER A 297 10.24 -17.80 -6.45
CA SER A 297 9.04 -17.28 -7.09
C SER A 297 8.33 -16.33 -6.10
N PRO A 298 7.74 -15.22 -6.55
CA PRO A 298 6.98 -14.36 -5.65
C PRO A 298 5.85 -15.16 -4.96
N PRO A 299 5.51 -14.83 -3.70
CA PRO A 299 4.48 -15.54 -2.96
C PRO A 299 3.14 -15.51 -3.73
N ARG A 300 2.48 -16.67 -3.83
CA ARG A 300 1.14 -16.78 -4.43
C ARG A 300 0.17 -15.89 -3.62
N GLY A 301 -0.64 -15.09 -4.32
CA GLY A 301 -1.53 -14.11 -3.69
C GLY A 301 -2.45 -14.74 -2.65
N ARG A 302 -2.43 -14.22 -1.42
CA ARG A 302 -3.50 -14.44 -0.43
C ARG A 302 -4.69 -13.52 -0.79
N GLY A 303 -5.91 -13.95 -0.51
CA GLY A 303 -7.09 -13.08 -0.64
C GLY A 303 -7.00 -11.84 0.26
N LEU A 304 -7.79 -10.81 -0.04
CA LEU A 304 -7.86 -9.59 0.75
C LEU A 304 -8.30 -9.87 2.20
N GLY A 305 -7.68 -9.19 3.16
CA GLY A 305 -7.91 -9.26 4.60
C GLY A 305 -7.64 -7.93 5.30
N GLU A 306 -7.56 -7.93 6.63
CA GLU A 306 -7.50 -6.74 7.48
C GLU A 306 -6.26 -5.87 7.21
N GLY A 307 -5.15 -6.50 6.79
CA GLY A 307 -3.92 -5.80 6.40
C GLY A 307 -4.05 -4.99 5.11
N ASP A 308 -5.06 -5.25 4.26
CA ASP A 308 -5.24 -4.59 2.96
C ASP A 308 -5.89 -3.20 3.09
N CYS A 309 -6.56 -2.95 4.22
CA CYS A 309 -7.19 -1.67 4.57
C CYS A 309 -6.65 -1.12 5.89
N ALA A 310 -5.32 -1.20 6.09
CA ALA A 310 -4.66 -0.91 7.36
C ALA A 310 -5.07 0.44 8.00
N PRO A 311 -5.17 1.58 7.27
CA PRO A 311 -5.60 2.84 7.88
C PRO A 311 -7.00 2.79 8.50
N ALA A 312 -7.96 2.13 7.83
CA ALA A 312 -9.34 2.02 8.30
C ALA A 312 -9.45 1.13 9.54
N VAL A 313 -8.75 -0.02 9.53
CA VAL A 313 -8.65 -0.91 10.70
C VAL A 313 -7.96 -0.19 11.86
N ALA A 314 -6.91 0.58 11.56
CA ALA A 314 -6.14 1.29 12.56
C ALA A 314 -6.99 2.34 13.30
N VAL A 315 -7.74 3.18 12.58
CA VAL A 315 -8.60 4.17 13.24
C VAL A 315 -9.70 3.53 14.06
N ALA A 316 -10.28 2.41 13.60
CA ALA A 316 -11.29 1.69 14.38
C ALA A 316 -10.72 1.17 15.72
N LEU A 317 -9.56 0.51 15.69
CA LEU A 317 -8.93 -0.05 16.90
C LEU A 317 -8.37 1.03 17.83
N LEU A 318 -7.79 2.10 17.27
CA LEU A 318 -7.33 3.25 18.07
C LEU A 318 -8.50 3.93 18.79
N ALA A 319 -9.66 4.07 18.14
CA ALA A 319 -10.86 4.65 18.73
C ALA A 319 -11.46 3.77 19.84
N LEU A 320 -11.39 2.44 19.70
CA LEU A 320 -11.82 1.49 20.74
C LEU A 320 -10.87 1.44 21.95
N GLY A 321 -9.76 2.19 21.92
CA GLY A 321 -8.74 2.14 22.97
C GLY A 321 -8.04 0.78 23.06
N GLN A 322 -8.20 -0.09 22.04
CA GLN A 322 -7.57 -1.41 22.03
C GLN A 322 -6.06 -1.22 21.91
N SER A 323 -5.44 -1.26 23.08
CA SER A 323 -4.01 -1.29 23.34
C SER A 323 -3.90 -2.48 24.27
N ARG A 324 -3.61 -3.67 23.76
CA ARG A 324 -3.14 -4.72 24.67
C ARG A 324 -1.70 -4.36 25.00
N ALA A 325 -1.49 -4.00 26.27
CA ALA A 325 -0.19 -4.05 26.92
C ALA A 325 0.40 -5.46 26.81
#